data_AF-A0A166YHW1-F1
#
_entry.id   AF-A0A166YHW1-F1
#
_cell.length_a   1.000
_cell.length_b   1.000
_cell.length_c   1.000
_cell.angle_alpha   90.00
_cell.angle_beta   90.00
_cell.angle_gamma   90.00
#
_symmetry.space_group_name_H-M   'P 1'
#
loop_
_entity.id
_entity.type
_entity.pdbx_description
1 polymer ?
#
loop_
_entity_poly.entity_id
_entity_poly.type
_entity_poly.pdbx_seq_one_letter_code
_entity_poly.pdbx_strand_id
1 'polypeptide(L)'
;MDPQQRQTSADAQTQPQAQVHPPNAPNANGAPPFDPSLLPQMPTSDAIAGIFTGQGFIADPDMAALPMGDPAMMLPLMFANGQVPSQPPQQAKPISADEIALYDRQIRLWGMAAQARIQNARILLITMRALANEVAKNLVLAGVGSLTILDDALVSEADLGAQFFQNDGGADRETHVGRNRAEAAAPALRKLNPRVQVHVDGEGVKSKGPSYFAGFDIVIATDLDPDSFNLINTATRINGKAFYAAGTHGMYGFLFSDLIEHEYVIERDAGNVATHVPQQETRTRSIIKVQTRQEGGKTVEAVTKRELYSTWFLASELATLPAEYTSSKRRLRAVTPALSCLRALWEFIQTSPPGAAQPLPATRDDLRRFTQLATQKHKALRLPPETLRPEFLRAFLQNLGAEVAPVAAVLGGQLAQDVVNVLGQKQQPMQNTVIFDGHAMEALVYALHPEGVLGAHQLSAGGTAGLNGNSAAAMGGFLDVGLPMGMPAAAAAAAGFPVDGNGVAALAPQNEMNIPGGMQQQQQQVLPQEGVQPPVPVQQPPAQQPVSAPEQPPQDAMATVVAGQPEQMSEA
;
A
#
# COMPACT_ATOMS: atom_id res chain seq x y z
N MET A 1 41.78 -55.97 -30.86
CA MET A 1 41.07 -55.91 -32.15
C MET A 1 39.60 -55.93 -31.82
N ASP A 2 38.90 -54.81 -32.01
CA ASP A 2 37.43 -54.76 -32.07
C ASP A 2 36.94 -55.58 -33.30
N PRO A 3 35.68 -56.07 -33.39
CA PRO A 3 34.48 -55.28 -33.10
C PRO A 3 33.24 -56.00 -32.52
N GLN A 4 32.34 -55.16 -32.02
CA GLN A 4 30.93 -55.42 -31.68
C GLN A 4 30.10 -55.95 -32.87
N GLN A 5 29.18 -56.88 -32.57
CA GLN A 5 28.10 -57.35 -33.45
C GLN A 5 26.72 -57.24 -32.78
N ARG A 6 25.69 -57.30 -33.62
CA ARG A 6 24.32 -56.78 -33.47
C ARG A 6 23.31 -57.77 -32.84
N GLN A 7 22.26 -57.16 -32.27
CA GLN A 7 20.81 -57.44 -32.46
C GLN A 7 20.05 -58.57 -31.73
N THR A 8 18.83 -58.18 -31.28
CA THR A 8 17.57 -58.94 -31.00
C THR A 8 17.55 -59.74 -29.69
N SER A 9 16.49 -59.80 -28.86
CA SER A 9 15.03 -59.83 -29.10
C SER A 9 14.25 -59.47 -27.80
N ALA A 10 12.92 -59.34 -27.94
CA ALA A 10 11.90 -58.98 -26.96
C ALA A 10 11.78 -59.89 -25.71
N ASP A 11 11.20 -59.36 -24.62
CA ASP A 11 9.92 -59.86 -24.08
C ASP A 11 9.38 -59.02 -22.90
N ALA A 12 8.05 -58.96 -22.85
CA ALA A 12 7.21 -58.23 -21.91
C ALA A 12 7.23 -58.85 -20.50
N GLN A 13 7.11 -58.02 -19.45
CA GLN A 13 6.75 -58.49 -18.12
C GLN A 13 5.83 -57.53 -17.35
N THR A 14 4.76 -58.16 -16.88
CA THR A 14 3.63 -57.80 -16.04
C THR A 14 3.98 -57.36 -14.62
N GLN A 15 3.09 -56.55 -14.03
CA GLN A 15 2.99 -56.28 -12.57
C GLN A 15 2.90 -57.57 -11.75
N PRO A 16 3.25 -57.52 -10.45
CA PRO A 16 2.22 -57.84 -9.46
C PRO A 16 2.27 -57.02 -8.15
N GLN A 17 1.21 -57.28 -7.38
CA GLN A 17 0.62 -56.59 -6.24
C GLN A 17 1.35 -56.78 -4.88
N ALA A 18 0.84 -56.00 -3.92
CA ALA A 18 1.20 -55.85 -2.51
C ALA A 18 1.38 -57.12 -1.67
N GLN A 19 2.26 -57.02 -0.67
CA GLN A 19 2.27 -57.85 0.55
C GLN A 19 2.43 -56.98 1.81
N VAL A 20 1.68 -57.37 2.83
CA VAL A 20 1.47 -56.73 4.14
C VAL A 20 2.40 -57.37 5.18
N HIS A 21 3.00 -56.56 6.07
CA HIS A 21 3.68 -57.02 7.30
C HIS A 21 3.29 -56.15 8.53
N PRO A 22 3.38 -56.71 9.76
CA PRO A 22 2.54 -56.36 10.93
C PRO A 22 3.12 -55.25 11.83
N PRO A 23 2.34 -54.71 12.80
CA PRO A 23 2.73 -53.56 13.61
C PRO A 23 3.58 -53.97 14.82
N ASN A 24 4.42 -53.05 15.28
CA ASN A 24 5.27 -53.06 16.48
C ASN A 24 6.68 -53.68 16.34
N ALA A 25 7.61 -52.85 15.86
CA ALA A 25 9.00 -52.83 16.31
C ALA A 25 9.38 -51.37 16.68
N PRO A 26 10.10 -51.13 17.81
CA PRO A 26 10.42 -49.79 18.29
C PRO A 26 11.59 -49.16 17.53
N ASN A 27 11.51 -47.85 17.25
CA ASN A 27 12.57 -47.10 16.60
C ASN A 27 13.57 -46.53 17.62
N ALA A 28 14.84 -46.48 17.22
CA ALA A 28 15.98 -46.05 18.02
C ALA A 28 15.99 -44.53 18.25
N ASN A 29 15.28 -44.09 19.29
CA ASN A 29 15.51 -42.86 20.07
C ASN A 29 14.50 -42.89 21.21
N GLY A 30 14.96 -43.11 22.45
CA GLY A 30 14.13 -43.50 23.60
C GLY A 30 13.09 -42.47 24.07
N ALA A 31 12.00 -42.32 23.33
CA ALA A 31 10.77 -41.68 23.76
C ALA A 31 9.64 -42.74 23.85
N PRO A 32 8.77 -42.69 24.87
CA PRO A 32 7.70 -43.66 25.02
C PRO A 32 6.66 -43.55 23.90
N PRO A 33 5.99 -44.67 23.52
CA PRO A 33 4.96 -44.65 22.49
C PRO A 33 3.74 -43.83 22.95
N PHE A 34 3.23 -43.01 22.03
CA PHE A 34 2.06 -42.15 22.22
C PHE A 34 0.80 -42.99 22.54
N ASP A 35 0.11 -42.65 23.62
CA ASP A 35 -1.18 -43.25 24.01
C ASP A 35 -2.34 -42.42 23.43
N PRO A 36 -3.07 -42.92 22.42
CA PRO A 36 -4.17 -42.21 21.79
C PRO A 36 -5.41 -42.06 22.69
N SER A 37 -5.42 -42.63 23.90
CA SER A 37 -6.51 -42.45 24.88
C SER A 37 -6.45 -41.11 25.64
N LEU A 38 -5.39 -40.32 25.44
CA LEU A 38 -5.19 -39.00 26.10
C LEU A 38 -5.67 -37.80 25.28
N LEU A 39 -6.31 -38.01 24.12
CA LEU A 39 -6.97 -36.93 23.37
C LEU A 39 -8.33 -36.61 23.99
N PRO A 40 -8.69 -35.32 24.24
CA PRO A 40 -10.05 -34.96 24.63
C PRO A 40 -11.02 -35.37 23.51
N GLN A 41 -12.01 -36.21 23.84
CA GLN A 41 -13.04 -36.58 22.87
C GLN A 41 -13.87 -35.34 22.51
N MET A 42 -13.89 -34.97 21.23
CA MET A 42 -14.81 -33.95 20.73
C MET A 42 -16.25 -34.46 20.86
N PRO A 43 -17.20 -33.64 21.35
CA PRO A 43 -18.60 -34.05 21.42
C PRO A 43 -19.17 -34.25 20.01
N THR A 44 -19.97 -35.29 19.85
CA THR A 44 -20.66 -35.62 18.59
C THR A 44 -21.74 -34.57 18.25
N SER A 45 -22.08 -34.48 16.96
CA SER A 45 -23.03 -33.53 16.35
C SER A 45 -24.37 -33.36 17.10
N ASP A 46 -24.83 -34.38 17.84
CA ASP A 46 -26.10 -34.33 18.56
C ASP A 46 -26.02 -33.62 19.93
N ALA A 47 -24.82 -33.46 20.50
CA ALA A 47 -24.62 -32.73 21.76
C ALA A 47 -24.55 -31.20 21.57
N ILE A 48 -24.34 -30.71 20.35
CA ILE A 48 -24.31 -29.27 20.02
C ILE A 48 -25.75 -28.72 19.82
N ALA A 49 -26.72 -29.58 19.48
CA ALA A 49 -28.11 -29.18 19.29
C ALA A 49 -28.87 -28.90 20.61
N GLY A 50 -28.38 -29.38 21.76
CA GLY A 50 -29.02 -29.20 23.06
C GLY A 50 -28.70 -27.88 23.79
N ILE A 51 -27.70 -27.12 23.33
CA ILE A 51 -27.22 -25.91 24.03
C ILE A 51 -27.99 -24.65 23.59
N PHE A 52 -28.73 -24.69 22.48
CA PHE A 52 -29.51 -23.57 21.94
C PHE A 52 -31.00 -23.58 22.30
N THR A 53 -31.46 -24.49 23.16
CA THR A 53 -32.88 -24.58 23.55
C THR A 53 -33.07 -24.30 25.03
N GLY A 54 -32.96 -23.03 25.42
CA GLY A 54 -33.35 -22.63 26.77
C GLY A 54 -32.92 -21.25 27.17
N GLN A 55 -33.64 -20.21 26.73
CA GLN A 55 -33.89 -19.01 27.52
C GLN A 55 -35.01 -18.20 26.87
N GLY A 56 -36.15 -18.14 27.55
CA GLY A 56 -37.36 -17.45 27.11
C GLY A 56 -37.23 -15.93 27.23
N PHE A 57 -37.64 -15.22 26.18
CA PHE A 57 -37.89 -13.79 26.20
C PHE A 57 -39.24 -13.52 26.89
N ILE A 58 -39.24 -12.64 27.90
CA ILE A 58 -40.46 -12.00 28.40
C ILE A 58 -40.84 -10.91 27.40
N ALA A 59 -42.02 -11.02 26.79
CA ALA A 59 -42.59 -9.99 25.94
C ALA A 59 -43.29 -8.94 26.81
N ASP A 60 -42.89 -7.68 26.66
CA ASP A 60 -43.59 -6.53 27.23
C ASP A 60 -44.67 -6.04 26.22
N PRO A 61 -45.95 -5.81 26.59
CA PRO A 61 -47.04 -5.65 25.62
C PRO A 61 -47.33 -4.21 25.15
N ASP A 62 -46.66 -3.18 25.66
CA ASP A 62 -47.07 -1.78 25.45
C ASP A 62 -46.14 -0.96 24.54
N MET A 63 -46.04 -1.31 23.25
CA MET A 63 -45.46 -0.41 22.21
C MET A 63 -46.19 -0.53 20.86
N ALA A 64 -47.52 -0.66 20.88
CA ALA A 64 -48.36 -0.58 19.69
C ALA A 64 -49.02 0.80 19.59
N ALA A 65 -48.31 1.80 19.06
CA ALA A 65 -48.88 2.95 18.31
C ALA A 65 -47.83 4.04 18.02
N LEU A 66 -47.24 4.04 16.81
CA LEU A 66 -46.73 5.26 16.17
C LEU A 66 -47.00 5.18 14.64
N PRO A 67 -47.36 6.31 14.00
CA PRO A 67 -47.91 6.32 12.65
C PRO A 67 -46.83 6.10 11.57
N MET A 68 -47.21 5.38 10.51
CA MET A 68 -46.41 5.15 9.31
C MET A 68 -46.01 6.49 8.65
N GLY A 69 -44.73 6.86 8.77
CA GLY A 69 -44.13 8.01 8.09
C GLY A 69 -42.95 7.58 7.22
N ASP A 70 -42.99 8.01 5.95
CA ASP A 70 -41.95 8.07 4.91
C ASP A 70 -40.69 7.14 5.02
N PRO A 71 -40.43 6.23 4.05
CA PRO A 71 -39.25 5.36 4.04
C PRO A 71 -37.90 6.06 4.12
N ALA A 72 -37.82 7.37 3.81
CA ALA A 72 -36.57 8.13 3.85
C ALA A 72 -36.04 8.41 5.27
N MET A 73 -36.89 8.33 6.30
CA MET A 73 -36.53 8.72 7.67
C MET A 73 -36.10 7.54 8.57
N MET A 74 -36.14 6.29 8.05
CA MET A 74 -35.74 5.08 8.80
C MET A 74 -34.28 4.65 8.59
N LEU A 75 -33.51 5.41 7.82
CA LEU A 75 -32.14 5.05 7.45
C LEU A 75 -31.07 5.23 8.57
N PRO A 76 -31.22 6.08 9.62
CA PRO A 76 -30.14 6.25 10.59
C PRO A 76 -29.99 5.15 11.65
N LEU A 77 -30.93 4.20 11.80
CA LEU A 77 -30.94 3.26 12.93
C LEU A 77 -30.53 1.81 12.59
N MET A 78 -30.18 1.49 11.34
CA MET A 78 -29.79 0.12 10.94
C MET A 78 -28.28 -0.09 10.70
N PHE A 79 -27.42 0.93 10.88
CA PHE A 79 -25.97 0.80 10.61
C PHE A 79 -25.08 0.46 11.81
N ALA A 80 -25.66 0.16 12.98
CA ALA A 80 -24.89 -0.03 14.21
C ALA A 80 -24.07 -1.33 14.32
N ASN A 81 -24.08 -2.23 13.33
CA ASN A 81 -23.51 -3.58 13.49
C ASN A 81 -22.67 -4.11 12.32
N GLY A 82 -21.94 -3.26 11.59
CA GLY A 82 -20.79 -3.69 10.77
C GLY A 82 -21.04 -4.76 9.69
N GLN A 83 -22.30 -5.02 9.33
CA GLN A 83 -22.67 -5.90 8.22
C GLN A 83 -22.83 -5.05 6.97
N VAL A 84 -21.81 -5.04 6.12
CA VAL A 84 -21.97 -4.63 4.73
C VAL A 84 -22.82 -5.71 4.06
N PRO A 85 -23.99 -5.41 3.48
CA PRO A 85 -24.76 -6.41 2.76
C PRO A 85 -23.89 -6.96 1.63
N SER A 86 -23.61 -8.27 1.66
CA SER A 86 -23.03 -8.98 0.53
C SER A 86 -24.04 -8.92 -0.61
N GLN A 87 -23.96 -7.88 -1.43
CA GLN A 87 -24.77 -7.81 -2.64
C GLN A 87 -24.39 -8.99 -3.54
N PRO A 88 -25.37 -9.70 -4.12
CA PRO A 88 -25.10 -10.71 -5.13
C PRO A 88 -24.28 -10.08 -6.27
N PRO A 89 -23.42 -10.85 -6.97
CA PRO A 89 -22.61 -10.34 -8.06
C PRO A 89 -23.53 -9.63 -9.05
N GLN A 90 -23.43 -8.30 -9.11
CA GLN A 90 -24.21 -7.50 -10.04
C GLN A 90 -23.79 -7.91 -11.44
N GLN A 91 -24.76 -8.31 -12.27
CA GLN A 91 -24.51 -8.54 -13.69
C GLN A 91 -23.88 -7.28 -14.27
N ALA A 92 -22.73 -7.42 -14.93
CA ALA A 92 -22.00 -6.31 -15.52
C ALA A 92 -22.96 -5.49 -16.39
N LYS A 93 -23.31 -4.29 -15.94
CA LYS A 93 -24.25 -3.43 -16.66
C LYS A 93 -23.57 -3.06 -17.99
N PRO A 94 -24.23 -3.29 -19.14
CA PRO A 94 -23.66 -2.88 -20.41
C PRO A 94 -23.44 -1.36 -20.40
N ILE A 95 -22.25 -0.93 -20.81
CA ILE A 95 -21.87 0.49 -20.82
C ILE A 95 -22.83 1.24 -21.76
N SER A 96 -23.52 2.26 -21.25
CA SER A 96 -24.47 3.05 -22.03
C SER A 96 -23.77 3.83 -23.15
N ALA A 97 -24.49 4.19 -24.21
CA ALA A 97 -23.92 4.97 -25.32
C ALA A 97 -23.31 6.31 -24.86
N ASP A 98 -23.95 6.96 -23.89
CA ASP A 98 -23.44 8.21 -23.29
C ASP A 98 -22.14 7.99 -22.50
N GLU A 99 -22.01 6.86 -21.81
CA GLU A 99 -20.77 6.48 -21.13
C GLU A 99 -19.65 6.15 -22.12
N ILE A 100 -19.98 5.48 -23.23
CA ILE A 100 -19.02 5.23 -24.30
C ILE A 100 -18.50 6.56 -24.87
N ALA A 101 -19.38 7.54 -25.11
CA ALA A 101 -18.99 8.85 -25.60
C ALA A 101 -18.12 9.62 -24.58
N LEU A 102 -18.50 9.60 -23.29
CA LEU A 102 -17.75 10.26 -22.22
C LEU A 102 -16.34 9.66 -22.06
N TYR A 103 -16.24 8.32 -22.11
CA TYR A 103 -15.00 7.59 -21.90
C TYR A 103 -14.26 7.25 -23.20
N ASP A 104 -14.66 7.78 -24.37
CA ASP A 104 -14.11 7.39 -25.67
C ASP A 104 -12.57 7.42 -25.71
N ARG A 105 -11.96 8.52 -25.22
CA ARG A 105 -10.49 8.65 -25.17
C ARG A 105 -9.83 7.61 -24.28
N GLN A 106 -10.46 7.27 -23.16
CA GLN A 106 -9.98 6.30 -22.19
C GLN A 106 -10.14 4.87 -22.73
N ILE A 107 -11.29 4.57 -23.32
CA ILE A 107 -11.61 3.31 -24.00
C ILE A 107 -10.63 3.05 -25.16
N ARG A 108 -10.21 4.06 -25.91
CA ARG A 108 -9.19 3.88 -26.96
C ARG A 108 -7.84 3.44 -26.40
N LEU A 109 -7.53 3.80 -25.17
CA LEU A 109 -6.25 3.46 -24.52
C LEU A 109 -6.28 2.04 -23.95
N TRP A 110 -7.26 1.71 -23.10
CA TRP A 110 -7.30 0.42 -22.39
C TRP A 110 -8.40 -0.54 -22.86
N GLY A 111 -9.28 -0.13 -23.77
CA GLY A 111 -10.32 -0.96 -24.35
C GLY A 111 -11.58 -1.10 -23.48
N MET A 112 -12.66 -1.53 -24.12
CA MET A 112 -14.00 -1.66 -23.51
C MET A 112 -14.03 -2.57 -22.28
N ALA A 113 -13.39 -3.74 -22.35
CA ALA A 113 -13.39 -4.69 -21.23
C ALA A 113 -12.68 -4.15 -19.98
N ALA A 114 -11.62 -3.35 -20.16
CA ALA A 114 -10.95 -2.69 -19.05
C ALA A 114 -11.85 -1.60 -18.44
N GLN A 115 -12.48 -0.78 -19.28
CA GLN A 115 -13.43 0.24 -18.81
C GLN A 115 -14.60 -0.37 -18.04
N ALA A 116 -15.14 -1.50 -18.50
CA ALA A 116 -16.21 -2.21 -17.80
C ALA A 116 -15.75 -2.69 -16.41
N ARG A 117 -14.51 -3.19 -16.26
CA ARG A 117 -13.97 -3.56 -14.94
C ARG A 117 -13.82 -2.34 -14.03
N ILE A 118 -13.33 -1.23 -14.56
CA ILE A 118 -13.18 0.04 -13.82
C ILE A 118 -14.55 0.50 -13.29
N GLN A 119 -15.58 0.52 -14.14
CA GLN A 119 -16.94 0.92 -13.77
C GLN A 119 -17.65 0.01 -12.76
N ASN A 120 -17.19 -1.23 -12.59
CA ASN A 120 -17.73 -2.14 -11.59
C ASN A 120 -16.89 -2.17 -10.29
N ALA A 121 -15.76 -1.46 -10.25
CA ALA A 121 -14.86 -1.48 -9.11
C ALA A 121 -15.38 -0.63 -7.94
N ARG A 122 -15.27 -1.19 -6.73
CA ARG A 122 -15.57 -0.50 -5.47
C ARG A 122 -14.28 -0.18 -4.74
N ILE A 123 -13.99 1.11 -4.59
CA ILE A 123 -12.76 1.60 -3.98
C ILE A 123 -13.07 2.19 -2.60
N LEU A 124 -12.28 1.80 -1.60
CA LEU A 124 -12.20 2.49 -0.31
C LEU A 124 -10.96 3.38 -0.28
N LEU A 125 -11.13 4.65 0.06
CA LEU A 125 -10.07 5.63 0.25
C LEU A 125 -10.10 6.14 1.69
N ILE A 126 -9.01 5.93 2.42
CA ILE A 126 -8.92 6.20 3.87
C ILE A 126 -8.01 7.40 4.11
N THR A 127 -8.50 8.37 4.89
CA THR A 127 -7.88 9.67 5.20
C THR A 127 -7.91 10.64 4.02
N MET A 128 -8.85 11.58 4.01
CA MET A 128 -9.03 12.57 2.96
C MET A 128 -8.13 13.80 3.18
N ARG A 129 -6.88 13.71 2.68
CA ARG A 129 -5.90 14.83 2.65
C ARG A 129 -5.45 15.18 1.23
N ALA A 130 -4.45 16.06 1.02
CA ALA A 130 -4.08 16.50 -0.33
C ALA A 130 -3.73 15.36 -1.29
N LEU A 131 -3.01 14.33 -0.82
CA LEU A 131 -2.72 13.15 -1.63
C LEU A 131 -4.01 12.41 -2.04
N ALA A 132 -4.89 12.15 -1.07
CA ALA A 132 -6.17 11.50 -1.31
C ALA A 132 -7.09 12.32 -2.22
N ASN A 133 -7.07 13.66 -2.16
CA ASN A 133 -7.78 14.53 -3.10
C ASN A 133 -7.38 14.24 -4.55
N GLU A 134 -6.08 14.13 -4.80
CA GLU A 134 -5.55 13.83 -6.13
C GLU A 134 -5.91 12.40 -6.58
N VAL A 135 -5.82 11.42 -5.68
CA VAL A 135 -6.25 10.04 -5.96
C VAL A 135 -7.74 10.00 -6.30
N ALA A 136 -8.60 10.57 -5.44
CA ALA A 136 -10.05 10.60 -5.60
C ALA A 136 -10.46 11.28 -6.92
N LYS A 137 -9.88 12.44 -7.23
CA LYS A 137 -10.12 13.15 -8.49
C LYS A 137 -9.86 12.24 -9.69
N ASN A 138 -8.70 11.59 -9.74
CA ASN A 138 -8.30 10.76 -10.87
C ASN A 138 -9.17 9.50 -10.98
N LEU A 139 -9.51 8.84 -9.87
CA LEU A 139 -10.38 7.66 -9.88
C LEU A 139 -11.82 7.99 -10.29
N VAL A 140 -12.36 9.11 -9.83
CA VAL A 140 -13.70 9.57 -10.20
C VAL A 140 -13.76 9.95 -11.69
N LEU A 141 -12.74 10.61 -12.22
CA LEU A 141 -12.61 10.92 -13.65
C LEU A 141 -12.42 9.65 -14.52
N ALA A 142 -11.73 8.63 -13.98
CA ALA A 142 -11.60 7.32 -14.64
C ALA A 142 -12.93 6.56 -14.70
N GLY A 143 -13.91 6.95 -13.87
CA GLY A 143 -15.23 6.35 -13.84
C GLY A 143 -15.29 5.04 -13.07
N VAL A 144 -14.67 4.97 -11.89
CA VAL A 144 -14.84 3.83 -10.98
C VAL A 144 -16.31 3.66 -10.58
N GLY A 145 -16.75 2.44 -10.25
CA GLY A 145 -18.16 2.19 -9.89
C GLY A 145 -18.59 2.92 -8.62
N SER A 146 -17.79 2.81 -7.56
CA SER A 146 -18.00 3.58 -6.33
C SER A 146 -16.70 3.96 -5.65
N LEU A 147 -16.69 5.14 -5.04
CA LEU A 147 -15.63 5.61 -4.15
C LEU A 147 -16.23 5.85 -2.76
N THR A 148 -15.80 5.09 -1.76
CA THR A 148 -16.12 5.34 -0.35
C THR A 148 -14.95 6.04 0.31
N ILE A 149 -15.21 7.18 0.94
CA ILE A 149 -14.21 7.98 1.64
C ILE A 149 -14.41 7.77 3.15
N LEU A 150 -13.37 7.27 3.82
CA LEU A 150 -13.35 7.03 5.26
C LEU A 150 -12.40 8.02 5.92
N ASP A 151 -12.93 8.97 6.68
CA ASP A 151 -12.13 9.95 7.43
C ASP A 151 -12.94 10.46 8.62
N ASP A 152 -12.37 10.46 9.82
CA ASP A 152 -12.96 11.00 11.05
C ASP A 152 -12.47 12.42 11.38
N ALA A 153 -11.49 12.95 10.66
CA ALA A 153 -10.94 14.26 10.91
C ALA A 153 -11.83 15.39 10.37
N LEU A 154 -11.76 16.52 11.07
CA LEU A 154 -12.37 17.78 10.64
C LEU A 154 -11.43 18.54 9.72
N VAL A 155 -12.00 19.32 8.80
CA VAL A 155 -11.26 20.28 7.99
C VAL A 155 -10.66 21.33 8.91
N SER A 156 -9.35 21.54 8.79
CA SER A 156 -8.57 22.58 9.43
C SER A 156 -8.16 23.65 8.42
N GLU A 157 -7.69 24.80 8.88
CA GLU A 157 -7.19 25.85 7.96
C GLU A 157 -6.00 25.39 7.11
N ALA A 158 -5.14 24.52 7.67
CA ALA A 158 -3.99 23.98 6.95
C ALA A 158 -4.41 23.15 5.73
N ASP A 159 -5.58 22.50 5.80
CA ASP A 159 -6.10 21.68 4.71
C ASP A 159 -6.46 22.53 3.48
N LEU A 160 -6.89 23.78 3.66
CA LEU A 160 -7.33 24.65 2.57
C LEU A 160 -6.19 25.02 1.59
N GLY A 161 -4.94 24.92 2.02
CA GLY A 161 -3.77 25.25 1.20
C GLY A 161 -3.45 24.20 0.13
N ALA A 162 -3.83 22.94 0.35
CA ALA A 162 -3.47 21.82 -0.52
C ALA A 162 -4.68 20.98 -0.97
N GLN A 163 -5.83 21.11 -0.31
CA GLN A 163 -7.02 20.33 -0.59
C GLN A 163 -8.07 21.15 -1.37
N PHE A 164 -8.05 21.01 -2.71
CA PHE A 164 -8.88 21.82 -3.60
C PHE A 164 -10.39 21.51 -3.60
N PHE A 165 -10.84 20.36 -3.05
CA PHE A 165 -12.28 20.07 -2.93
C PHE A 165 -12.96 20.80 -1.77
N GLN A 166 -12.16 21.36 -0.85
CA GLN A 166 -12.61 22.10 0.32
C GLN A 166 -12.53 23.62 0.08
N ASN A 167 -12.14 24.03 -1.14
CA ASN A 167 -11.95 25.43 -1.55
C ASN A 167 -12.83 25.74 -2.78
N ASP A 168 -14.13 25.44 -2.69
CA ASP A 168 -15.09 25.85 -3.71
C ASP A 168 -15.39 27.35 -3.53
N GLY A 169 -14.74 28.21 -4.31
CA GLY A 169 -14.76 29.68 -4.21
C GLY A 169 -16.10 30.38 -4.49
N GLY A 170 -17.21 29.90 -3.92
CA GLY A 170 -18.52 30.53 -3.95
C GLY A 170 -18.63 31.75 -3.03
N ALA A 171 -19.55 32.65 -3.35
CA ALA A 171 -19.82 33.90 -2.63
C ALA A 171 -20.34 33.68 -1.19
N ASP A 172 -20.88 32.48 -0.90
CA ASP A 172 -21.34 32.06 0.41
C ASP A 172 -20.21 31.31 1.13
N ARG A 173 -19.31 32.11 1.69
CA ARG A 173 -18.05 31.75 2.33
C ARG A 173 -18.23 31.05 3.69
N GLU A 174 -19.10 30.04 3.77
CA GLU A 174 -19.03 29.09 4.88
C GLU A 174 -17.76 28.25 4.69
N THR A 175 -16.72 28.58 5.44
CA THR A 175 -15.51 27.79 5.49
C THR A 175 -15.88 26.34 5.82
N HIS A 176 -15.46 25.38 4.98
CA HIS A 176 -15.61 23.96 5.30
C HIS A 176 -14.91 23.56 6.61
N VAL A 177 -14.05 24.45 7.15
CA VAL A 177 -13.40 24.33 8.46
C VAL A 177 -14.41 23.90 9.52
N GLY A 178 -14.07 22.84 10.26
CA GLY A 178 -14.92 22.26 11.28
C GLY A 178 -15.94 21.22 10.79
N ARG A 179 -16.14 21.07 9.47
CA ARG A 179 -16.89 19.93 8.91
C ARG A 179 -15.97 18.72 8.76
N ASN A 180 -16.54 17.51 8.71
CA ASN A 180 -15.77 16.32 8.39
C ASN A 180 -15.14 16.42 6.99
N ARG A 181 -13.89 16.00 6.84
CA ARG A 181 -13.14 16.14 5.57
C ARG A 181 -13.74 15.33 4.42
N ALA A 182 -14.22 14.12 4.69
CA ALA A 182 -14.87 13.28 3.68
C ALA A 182 -16.22 13.85 3.26
N GLU A 183 -17.02 14.36 4.22
CA GLU A 183 -18.27 15.05 3.93
C GLU A 183 -18.05 16.33 3.12
N ALA A 184 -17.01 17.09 3.43
CA ALA A 184 -16.66 18.32 2.70
C ALA A 184 -16.26 18.04 1.25
N ALA A 185 -15.52 16.95 0.98
CA ALA A 185 -15.06 16.63 -0.38
C ALA A 185 -16.14 16.00 -1.28
N ALA A 186 -17.12 15.29 -0.68
CA ALA A 186 -18.08 14.49 -1.44
C ALA A 186 -18.92 15.25 -2.47
N PRO A 187 -19.46 16.47 -2.20
CA PRO A 187 -20.23 17.23 -3.19
C PRO A 187 -19.43 17.54 -4.46
N ALA A 188 -18.18 17.99 -4.31
CA ALA A 188 -17.32 18.32 -5.43
C ALA A 188 -16.93 17.07 -6.26
N LEU A 189 -16.69 15.94 -5.60
CA LEU A 189 -16.45 14.65 -6.27
C LEU A 189 -17.68 14.16 -7.05
N ARG A 190 -18.89 14.26 -6.48
CA ARG A 190 -20.13 13.91 -7.18
C ARG A 190 -20.38 14.81 -8.40
N LYS A 191 -20.03 16.09 -8.29
CA LYS A 191 -20.09 17.04 -9.41
C LYS A 191 -19.09 16.70 -10.51
N LEU A 192 -17.91 16.20 -10.14
CA LEU A 192 -16.84 15.84 -11.08
C LEU A 192 -17.26 14.71 -12.02
N ASN A 193 -17.95 13.69 -11.50
CA ASN A 193 -18.55 12.65 -12.33
C ASN A 193 -19.80 12.05 -11.64
N PRO A 194 -21.01 12.45 -12.06
CA PRO A 194 -22.28 11.98 -11.47
C PRO A 194 -22.55 10.47 -11.61
N ARG A 195 -21.76 9.76 -12.43
CA ARG A 195 -21.91 8.30 -12.64
C ARG A 195 -21.19 7.48 -11.58
N VAL A 196 -20.26 8.08 -10.83
CA VAL A 196 -19.55 7.41 -9.74
C VAL A 196 -20.35 7.55 -8.46
N GLN A 197 -20.60 6.44 -7.78
CA GLN A 197 -21.26 6.46 -6.48
C GLN A 197 -20.26 6.89 -5.39
N VAL A 198 -20.42 8.10 -4.87
CA VAL A 198 -19.55 8.63 -3.81
C VAL A 198 -20.22 8.50 -2.45
N HIS A 199 -19.65 7.66 -1.59
CA HIS A 199 -20.08 7.41 -0.22
C HIS A 199 -19.10 8.02 0.79
N VAL A 200 -19.63 8.37 1.96
CA VAL A 200 -18.86 8.94 3.07
C VAL A 200 -19.07 8.08 4.31
N ASP A 201 -17.99 7.76 4.99
CA ASP A 201 -17.96 7.13 6.31
C ASP A 201 -17.13 8.05 7.22
N GLY A 202 -17.81 8.68 8.18
CA GLY A 202 -17.20 9.68 9.08
C GLY A 202 -16.52 9.06 10.31
N GLU A 203 -16.42 7.74 10.41
CA GLU A 203 -15.76 7.07 11.53
C GLU A 203 -14.26 6.85 11.28
N GLY A 204 -13.51 6.61 12.35
CA GLY A 204 -12.08 6.36 12.26
C GLY A 204 -11.78 4.95 11.79
N VAL A 205 -10.75 4.76 10.97
CA VAL A 205 -10.36 3.43 10.47
C VAL A 205 -10.09 2.40 11.58
N LYS A 206 -9.64 2.86 12.75
CA LYS A 206 -9.37 1.99 13.91
C LYS A 206 -10.64 1.40 14.54
N SER A 207 -11.83 1.93 14.24
CA SER A 207 -13.11 1.34 14.67
C SER A 207 -13.56 0.19 13.77
N LYS A 208 -12.96 0.03 12.57
CA LYS A 208 -13.41 -0.92 11.56
C LYS A 208 -12.77 -2.30 11.77
N GLY A 209 -13.62 -3.33 11.83
CA GLY A 209 -13.19 -4.72 11.87
C GLY A 209 -12.76 -5.24 10.48
N PRO A 210 -12.06 -6.39 10.41
CA PRO A 210 -11.60 -6.96 9.14
C PRO A 210 -12.70 -7.19 8.10
N SER A 211 -13.92 -7.49 8.52
CA SER A 211 -15.07 -7.71 7.63
C SER A 211 -15.48 -6.47 6.84
N TYR A 212 -15.20 -5.26 7.35
CA TYR A 212 -15.50 -4.01 6.67
C TYR A 212 -14.81 -3.93 5.30
N PHE A 213 -13.54 -4.36 5.23
CA PHE A 213 -12.73 -4.29 4.02
C PHE A 213 -13.18 -5.29 2.93
N ALA A 214 -13.97 -6.31 3.27
CA ALA A 214 -14.48 -7.30 2.31
C ALA A 214 -15.41 -6.68 1.25
N GLY A 215 -16.05 -5.55 1.58
CA GLY A 215 -16.98 -4.83 0.70
C GLY A 215 -16.32 -4.11 -0.48
N PHE A 216 -15.00 -4.02 -0.51
CA PHE A 216 -14.24 -3.27 -1.53
C PHE A 216 -13.39 -4.22 -2.38
N ASP A 217 -13.03 -3.78 -3.57
CA ASP A 217 -12.12 -4.51 -4.45
C ASP A 217 -10.68 -4.04 -4.27
N ILE A 218 -10.50 -2.74 -4.01
CA ILE A 218 -9.22 -2.10 -3.71
C ILE A 218 -9.39 -1.17 -2.51
N VAL A 219 -8.47 -1.26 -1.55
CA VAL A 219 -8.38 -0.38 -0.39
C VAL A 219 -7.13 0.48 -0.50
N ILE A 220 -7.29 1.80 -0.39
CA ILE A 220 -6.21 2.77 -0.47
C ILE A 220 -6.18 3.51 0.86
N ALA A 221 -5.07 3.39 1.59
CA ALA A 221 -4.85 4.11 2.83
C ALA A 221 -3.77 5.18 2.65
N THR A 222 -4.07 6.42 3.03
CA THR A 222 -3.13 7.52 2.95
C THR A 222 -2.84 8.16 4.30
N ASP A 223 -1.60 8.61 4.50
CA ASP A 223 -1.18 9.44 5.63
C ASP A 223 -1.55 8.89 7.03
N LEU A 224 -1.57 7.56 7.18
CA LEU A 224 -1.78 6.85 8.44
C LEU A 224 -0.46 6.45 9.11
N ASP A 225 -0.55 6.05 10.39
CA ASP A 225 0.57 5.43 11.09
C ASP A 225 0.88 4.00 10.55
N PRO A 226 2.14 3.53 10.71
CA PRO A 226 2.56 2.24 10.17
C PRO A 226 1.78 1.02 10.71
N ASP A 227 1.32 1.08 11.97
CA ASP A 227 0.54 -0.01 12.57
C ASP A 227 -0.84 -0.11 11.91
N SER A 228 -1.45 1.03 11.61
CA SER A 228 -2.70 1.10 10.86
C SER A 228 -2.54 0.56 9.45
N PHE A 229 -1.46 0.92 8.73
CA PHE A 229 -1.16 0.31 7.43
C PHE A 229 -1.01 -1.21 7.52
N ASN A 230 -0.31 -1.71 8.54
CA ASN A 230 -0.14 -3.15 8.75
C ASN A 230 -1.47 -3.86 9.05
N LEU A 231 -2.30 -3.28 9.92
CA LEU A 231 -3.62 -3.81 10.28
C LEU A 231 -4.52 -3.89 9.05
N ILE A 232 -4.64 -2.80 8.29
CA ILE A 232 -5.47 -2.73 7.09
C ILE A 232 -4.95 -3.74 6.06
N ASN A 233 -3.64 -3.78 5.79
CA ASN A 233 -3.11 -4.71 4.80
C ASN A 233 -3.31 -6.18 5.19
N THR A 234 -3.20 -6.50 6.48
CA THR A 234 -3.51 -7.85 6.98
C THR A 234 -5.00 -8.17 6.78
N ALA A 235 -5.89 -7.22 7.08
CA ALA A 235 -7.31 -7.40 6.87
C ALA A 235 -7.67 -7.55 5.38
N THR A 236 -7.06 -6.78 4.47
CA THR A 236 -7.30 -6.92 3.03
C THR A 236 -6.81 -8.26 2.51
N ARG A 237 -5.63 -8.73 2.95
CA ARG A 237 -5.09 -10.05 2.62
C ARG A 237 -6.04 -11.18 3.02
N ILE A 238 -6.58 -11.15 4.24
CA ILE A 238 -7.55 -12.14 4.73
C ILE A 238 -8.80 -12.18 3.85
N ASN A 239 -9.22 -11.01 3.32
CA ASN A 239 -10.38 -10.89 2.46
C ASN A 239 -10.08 -11.02 0.95
N GLY A 240 -8.83 -11.32 0.57
CA GLY A 240 -8.42 -11.41 -0.83
C GLY A 240 -8.52 -10.08 -1.61
N LYS A 241 -8.30 -8.94 -0.93
CA LYS A 241 -8.44 -7.59 -1.50
C LYS A 241 -7.08 -6.92 -1.71
N ALA A 242 -6.98 -6.17 -2.81
CA ALA A 242 -5.79 -5.39 -3.10
C ALA A 242 -5.67 -4.18 -2.16
N PHE A 243 -4.44 -3.84 -1.80
CA PHE A 243 -4.15 -2.77 -0.86
C PHE A 243 -3.07 -1.84 -1.39
N TYR A 244 -3.27 -0.55 -1.14
CA TYR A 244 -2.28 0.49 -1.34
C TYR A 244 -2.08 1.28 -0.05
N ALA A 245 -0.84 1.58 0.27
CA ALA A 245 -0.47 2.56 1.29
C ALA A 245 0.29 3.70 0.63
N ALA A 246 0.03 4.93 1.03
CA ALA A 246 0.80 6.06 0.53
C ALA A 246 0.86 7.19 1.57
N GLY A 247 1.82 8.09 1.40
CA GLY A 247 1.93 9.25 2.27
C GLY A 247 2.88 10.30 1.74
N THR A 248 2.69 11.53 2.21
CA THR A 248 3.50 12.68 1.81
C THR A 248 4.12 13.40 3.01
N HIS A 249 5.35 13.86 2.83
CA HIS A 249 6.12 14.64 3.80
C HIS A 249 6.88 15.74 3.06
N GLY A 250 6.18 16.85 2.80
CA GLY A 250 6.69 18.00 2.06
C GLY A 250 7.14 17.60 0.66
N MET A 251 8.44 17.77 0.38
CA MET A 251 9.06 17.39 -0.90
C MET A 251 9.26 15.88 -1.08
N TYR A 252 8.94 15.05 -0.09
CA TYR A 252 9.12 13.60 -0.15
C TYR A 252 7.79 12.86 -0.05
N GLY A 253 7.75 11.63 -0.55
CA GLY A 253 6.60 10.76 -0.32
C GLY A 253 6.86 9.34 -0.77
N PHE A 254 5.88 8.48 -0.54
CA PHE A 254 5.96 7.08 -0.92
C PHE A 254 4.60 6.56 -1.39
N LEU A 255 4.66 5.55 -2.25
CA LEU A 255 3.55 4.67 -2.58
C LEU A 255 3.98 3.23 -2.28
N PHE A 256 3.04 2.41 -1.85
CA PHE A 256 3.22 0.99 -1.63
C PHE A 256 1.99 0.26 -2.17
N SER A 257 2.21 -0.94 -2.70
CA SER A 257 1.16 -1.81 -3.24
C SER A 257 1.34 -3.23 -2.70
N ASP A 258 0.22 -3.83 -2.31
CA ASP A 258 0.10 -5.25 -2.05
C ASP A 258 -1.14 -5.79 -2.78
N LEU A 259 -0.91 -6.38 -3.95
CA LEU A 259 -1.96 -6.96 -4.79
C LEU A 259 -2.15 -8.45 -4.55
N ILE A 260 -1.51 -9.03 -3.53
CA ILE A 260 -1.50 -10.47 -3.26
C ILE A 260 -0.79 -11.25 -4.37
N GLU A 261 -1.57 -11.67 -5.36
CA GLU A 261 -1.12 -12.17 -6.65
C GLU A 261 -1.91 -11.40 -7.71
N HIS A 262 -1.22 -10.82 -8.69
CA HIS A 262 -1.89 -10.07 -9.75
C HIS A 262 -1.52 -10.61 -11.11
N GLU A 263 -2.54 -10.95 -11.90
CA GLU A 263 -2.38 -11.39 -13.28
C GLU A 263 -2.75 -10.27 -14.25
N TYR A 264 -1.88 -10.05 -15.25
CA TYR A 264 -2.10 -9.09 -16.31
C TYR A 264 -1.63 -9.65 -17.65
N VAL A 265 -2.15 -9.10 -18.73
CA VAL A 265 -1.86 -9.53 -20.11
C VAL A 265 -1.07 -8.44 -20.82
N ILE A 266 0.08 -8.81 -21.38
CA ILE A 266 0.82 -7.97 -22.32
C ILE A 266 0.62 -8.54 -23.73
N GLU A 267 0.11 -7.70 -24.63
CA GLU A 267 0.08 -8.01 -26.06
C GLU A 267 1.36 -7.51 -26.72
N ARG A 268 2.03 -8.37 -27.49
CA ARG A 268 3.27 -8.05 -28.22
C ARG A 268 3.36 -8.83 -29.52
N ASP A 269 4.11 -8.31 -30.49
CA ASP A 269 4.50 -9.08 -31.67
C ASP A 269 5.31 -10.31 -31.23
N ALA A 270 5.03 -11.47 -31.84
CA ALA A 270 5.73 -12.71 -31.53
C ALA A 270 7.23 -12.55 -31.86
N GLY A 271 8.08 -12.86 -30.89
CA GLY A 271 9.52 -12.83 -31.07
C GLY A 271 10.03 -14.03 -31.86
N ASN A 272 11.29 -13.98 -32.29
CA ASN A 272 11.97 -15.12 -32.92
C ASN A 272 12.21 -16.29 -31.94
N VAL A 273 12.15 -16.02 -30.63
CA VAL A 273 12.31 -17.01 -29.56
C VAL A 273 10.93 -17.31 -28.99
N ALA A 274 10.54 -18.58 -28.99
CA ALA A 274 9.28 -19.01 -28.43
C ALA A 274 9.21 -18.72 -26.92
N THR A 275 8.08 -18.18 -26.47
CA THR A 275 7.84 -17.92 -25.06
C THR A 275 7.47 -19.24 -24.36
N HIS A 276 8.25 -19.66 -23.36
CA HIS A 276 8.00 -20.90 -22.61
C HIS A 276 7.02 -20.67 -21.45
N VAL A 277 6.25 -21.72 -21.09
CA VAL A 277 5.24 -21.66 -20.02
C VAL A 277 5.30 -22.95 -19.17
N PRO A 278 5.36 -22.87 -17.82
CA PRO A 278 5.60 -21.66 -17.04
C PRO A 278 7.07 -21.19 -17.15
N GLN A 279 7.30 -19.89 -17.11
CA GLN A 279 8.66 -19.32 -17.12
C GLN A 279 8.79 -18.24 -16.04
N GLN A 280 9.71 -18.44 -15.10
CA GLN A 280 10.04 -17.41 -14.09
C GLN A 280 10.92 -16.33 -14.74
N GLU A 281 10.48 -15.06 -14.69
CA GLU A 281 11.25 -13.93 -15.24
C GLU A 281 12.04 -13.18 -14.16
N THR A 282 11.42 -12.96 -12.99
CA THR A 282 12.06 -12.31 -11.82
C THR A 282 11.71 -13.11 -10.57
N ARG A 283 12.11 -12.67 -9.37
CA ARG A 283 11.69 -13.33 -8.12
C ARG A 283 10.18 -13.26 -7.90
N THR A 284 9.51 -12.20 -8.38
CA THR A 284 8.09 -11.95 -8.17
C THR A 284 7.26 -12.22 -9.42
N ARG A 285 7.87 -12.20 -10.61
CA ARG A 285 7.19 -12.27 -11.90
C ARG A 285 7.39 -13.60 -12.61
N SER A 286 6.30 -14.18 -13.09
CA SER A 286 6.29 -15.38 -13.93
C SER A 286 5.35 -15.23 -15.12
N ILE A 287 5.70 -15.89 -16.23
CA ILE A 287 4.80 -16.10 -17.37
C ILE A 287 4.04 -17.40 -17.10
N ILE A 288 2.72 -17.29 -17.07
CA ILE A 288 1.82 -18.41 -16.73
C ILE A 288 0.98 -18.90 -17.91
N LYS A 289 0.84 -18.08 -18.97
CA LYS A 289 0.07 -18.43 -20.15
C LYS A 289 0.49 -17.59 -21.35
N VAL A 290 0.50 -18.18 -22.53
CA VAL A 290 0.72 -17.50 -23.81
C VAL A 290 -0.38 -17.93 -24.76
N GLN A 291 -1.03 -16.97 -25.40
CA GLN A 291 -2.00 -17.20 -26.46
C GLN A 291 -1.55 -16.45 -27.71
N THR A 292 -1.73 -17.05 -28.86
CA THR A 292 -1.27 -16.48 -30.13
C THR A 292 -2.46 -16.21 -31.04
N ARG A 293 -2.49 -15.04 -31.67
CA ARG A 293 -3.48 -14.68 -32.70
C ARG A 293 -2.80 -14.11 -33.94
N GLN A 294 -3.41 -14.33 -35.10
CA GLN A 294 -2.97 -13.75 -36.37
C GLN A 294 -3.75 -12.45 -36.61
N GLU A 295 -3.05 -11.33 -36.71
CA GLU A 295 -3.66 -10.01 -36.91
C GLU A 295 -2.87 -9.25 -37.99
N GLY A 296 -3.51 -8.97 -39.13
CA GLY A 296 -2.87 -8.25 -40.24
C GLY A 296 -1.63 -8.93 -40.85
N GLY A 297 -1.57 -10.27 -40.83
CA GLY A 297 -0.41 -11.03 -41.32
C GLY A 297 0.78 -11.09 -40.34
N LYS A 298 0.62 -10.53 -39.13
CA LYS A 298 1.56 -10.68 -38.03
C LYS A 298 1.00 -11.61 -36.97
N THR A 299 1.89 -12.39 -36.37
CA THR A 299 1.60 -13.23 -35.22
C THR A 299 1.74 -12.38 -33.95
N VAL A 300 0.63 -12.13 -33.25
CA VAL A 300 0.61 -11.39 -31.97
C VAL A 300 0.46 -12.38 -30.82
N GLU A 301 1.31 -12.26 -29.80
CA GLU A 301 1.24 -13.01 -28.55
C GLU A 301 0.57 -12.18 -27.45
N ALA A 302 -0.49 -12.73 -26.86
CA ALA A 302 -1.03 -12.30 -25.57
C ALA A 302 -0.36 -13.14 -24.47
N VAL A 303 0.56 -12.51 -23.73
CA VAL A 303 1.35 -13.14 -22.67
C VAL A 303 0.74 -12.77 -21.32
N THR A 304 0.15 -13.74 -20.63
CA THR A 304 -0.33 -13.56 -19.25
C THR A 304 0.82 -13.75 -18.28
N LYS A 305 1.06 -12.72 -17.48
CA LYS A 305 2.08 -12.69 -16.44
C LYS A 305 1.41 -12.60 -15.08
N ARG A 306 2.03 -13.23 -14.08
CA ARG A 306 1.65 -13.13 -12.67
C ARG A 306 2.75 -12.43 -11.89
N GLU A 307 2.36 -11.50 -11.04
CA GLU A 307 3.22 -10.82 -10.06
C GLU A 307 2.80 -11.18 -8.64
N LEU A 308 3.79 -11.42 -7.78
CA LEU A 308 3.61 -11.72 -6.36
C LEU A 308 3.99 -10.53 -5.49
N TYR A 309 3.22 -10.28 -4.44
CA TYR A 309 3.43 -9.17 -3.53
C TYR A 309 3.72 -9.63 -2.11
N SER A 310 4.38 -8.78 -1.33
CA SER A 310 4.58 -8.95 0.12
C SER A 310 3.75 -7.95 0.88
N THR A 311 3.43 -8.26 2.13
CA THR A 311 2.73 -7.34 3.02
C THR A 311 3.57 -6.11 3.34
N TRP A 312 2.91 -5.04 3.78
CA TRP A 312 3.47 -3.78 4.24
C TRP A 312 4.61 -4.01 5.23
N PHE A 313 4.35 -4.76 6.31
CA PHE A 313 5.35 -5.05 7.33
C PHE A 313 6.64 -5.67 6.76
N LEU A 314 6.48 -6.64 5.85
CA LEU A 314 7.62 -7.30 5.22
C LEU A 314 8.39 -6.35 4.31
N ALA A 315 7.71 -5.46 3.58
CA ALA A 315 8.33 -4.52 2.66
C ALA A 315 8.95 -3.30 3.37
N SER A 316 8.30 -2.78 4.41
CA SER A 316 8.71 -1.57 5.12
C SER A 316 9.89 -1.83 6.07
N GLU A 317 9.89 -2.99 6.76
CA GLU A 317 10.90 -3.29 7.78
C GLU A 317 11.94 -4.30 7.34
N LEU A 318 11.51 -5.46 6.85
CA LEU A 318 12.39 -6.62 6.67
C LEU A 318 13.04 -6.72 5.29
N ALA A 319 12.46 -6.11 4.26
CA ALA A 319 12.95 -6.23 2.90
C ALA A 319 14.31 -5.54 2.70
N THR A 320 15.16 -6.20 1.93
CA THR A 320 16.44 -5.68 1.42
C THR A 320 16.25 -5.09 0.02
N LEU A 321 17.28 -4.39 -0.46
CA LEU A 321 17.32 -3.95 -1.85
C LEU A 321 17.50 -5.16 -2.79
N PRO A 322 16.86 -5.15 -3.98
CA PRO A 322 17.05 -6.18 -4.98
C PRO A 322 18.52 -6.43 -5.34
N ALA A 323 18.84 -7.66 -5.76
CA ALA A 323 20.19 -8.08 -6.12
C ALA A 323 20.87 -7.18 -7.17
N GLU A 324 20.07 -6.60 -8.07
CA GLU A 324 20.53 -5.64 -9.08
C GLU A 324 21.12 -4.36 -8.47
N TYR A 325 20.67 -3.92 -7.30
CA TYR A 325 21.28 -2.82 -6.57
C TYR A 325 22.52 -3.30 -5.82
N THR A 326 22.39 -4.38 -5.04
CA THR A 326 23.47 -4.84 -4.15
C THR A 326 24.71 -5.35 -4.90
N SER A 327 24.56 -5.77 -6.16
CA SER A 327 25.67 -6.18 -7.03
C SER A 327 26.48 -5.02 -7.60
N SER A 328 26.00 -3.77 -7.48
CA SER A 328 26.64 -2.60 -8.09
C SER A 328 26.74 -1.43 -7.12
N LYS A 329 27.97 -1.08 -6.74
CA LYS A 329 28.25 0.12 -5.93
C LYS A 329 27.68 1.40 -6.54
N ARG A 330 27.66 1.51 -7.88
CA ARG A 330 27.05 2.65 -8.59
C ARG A 330 25.54 2.70 -8.35
N ARG A 331 24.84 1.56 -8.44
CA ARG A 331 23.39 1.51 -8.21
C ARG A 331 23.04 1.75 -6.74
N LEU A 332 23.83 1.24 -5.80
CA LEU A 332 23.67 1.57 -4.38
C LEU A 332 23.77 3.08 -4.12
N ARG A 333 24.71 3.78 -4.77
CA ARG A 333 24.83 5.25 -4.67
C ARG A 333 23.68 6.01 -5.31
N ALA A 334 22.93 5.39 -6.21
CA ALA A 334 21.76 6.00 -6.86
C ALA A 334 20.46 5.77 -6.07
N VAL A 335 20.48 4.97 -4.99
CA VAL A 335 19.31 4.84 -4.11
C VAL A 335 19.14 6.13 -3.32
N THR A 336 17.96 6.73 -3.38
CA THR A 336 17.70 7.95 -2.61
C THR A 336 17.79 7.68 -1.10
N PRO A 337 18.47 8.54 -0.32
CA PRO A 337 18.46 8.45 1.14
C PRO A 337 17.06 8.61 1.74
N ALA A 338 16.08 9.13 0.98
CA ALA A 338 14.68 9.22 1.39
C ALA A 338 14.11 7.87 1.83
N LEU A 339 14.50 6.76 1.17
CA LEU A 339 14.06 5.42 1.57
C LEU A 339 14.49 5.06 3.00
N SER A 340 15.73 5.40 3.36
CA SER A 340 16.24 5.16 4.73
C SER A 340 15.55 6.06 5.75
N CYS A 341 15.29 7.31 5.38
CA CYS A 341 14.65 8.31 6.24
C CYS A 341 13.17 7.99 6.49
N LEU A 342 12.44 7.53 5.47
CA LEU A 342 11.05 7.07 5.58
C LEU A 342 10.94 5.84 6.49
N ARG A 343 11.79 4.83 6.31
CA ARG A 343 11.85 3.66 7.22
C ARG A 343 12.15 4.07 8.66
N ALA A 344 13.06 5.03 8.85
CA ALA A 344 13.37 5.55 10.17
C ALA A 344 12.21 6.34 10.77
N LEU A 345 11.46 7.09 9.96
CA LEU A 345 10.27 7.81 10.38
C LEU A 345 9.17 6.85 10.83
N TRP A 346 8.93 5.77 10.09
CA TRP A 346 7.95 4.76 10.45
C TRP A 346 8.30 4.09 11.79
N GLU A 347 9.55 3.68 11.98
CA GLU A 347 9.99 3.12 13.28
C GLU A 347 9.91 4.16 14.39
N PHE A 348 10.28 5.42 14.12
CA PHE A 348 10.16 6.51 15.08
C PHE A 348 8.71 6.67 15.55
N ILE A 349 7.75 6.65 14.63
CA ILE A 349 6.32 6.77 14.95
C ILE A 349 5.84 5.57 15.79
N GLN A 350 6.17 4.34 15.38
CA GLN A 350 5.76 3.10 16.09
C GLN A 350 6.32 3.03 17.51
N THR A 351 7.55 3.51 17.71
CA THR A 351 8.26 3.41 18.99
C THR A 351 8.14 4.69 19.83
N SER A 352 7.30 5.64 19.41
CA SER A 352 7.00 6.84 20.18
C SER A 352 5.92 6.56 21.24
N PRO A 353 5.94 7.28 22.38
CA PRO A 353 4.97 7.06 23.45
C PRO A 353 3.52 7.23 22.95
N PRO A 354 2.59 6.37 23.40
CA PRO A 354 1.19 6.49 23.03
C PRO A 354 0.59 7.81 23.54
N GLY A 355 -0.10 8.56 22.67
CA GLY A 355 -0.85 9.77 23.03
C GLY A 355 -0.48 11.03 22.24
N ALA A 356 0.62 11.05 21.49
CA ALA A 356 0.88 12.12 20.52
C ALA A 356 0.13 11.83 19.21
N ALA A 357 -0.75 12.73 18.77
CA ALA A 357 -1.31 12.66 17.43
C ALA A 357 -0.15 12.86 16.42
N GLN A 358 0.19 11.80 15.68
CA GLN A 358 1.35 11.72 14.75
C GLN A 358 2.67 12.29 15.34
N PRO A 359 3.40 11.51 16.16
CA PRO A 359 4.67 11.96 16.74
C PRO A 359 5.72 12.15 15.65
N LEU A 360 5.95 13.40 15.25
CA LEU A 360 7.04 13.79 14.37
C LEU A 360 8.27 14.21 15.20
N PRO A 361 9.50 13.97 14.73
CA PRO A 361 10.69 14.42 15.43
C PRO A 361 10.73 15.95 15.56
N ALA A 362 10.62 16.46 16.79
CA ALA A 362 10.56 17.91 17.05
C ALA A 362 11.60 18.38 18.08
N THR A 363 11.87 17.58 19.11
CA THR A 363 12.83 17.94 20.17
C THR A 363 14.25 17.54 19.80
N ARG A 364 15.25 18.13 20.48
CA ARG A 364 16.67 17.78 20.26
C ARG A 364 16.94 16.27 20.44
N ASP A 365 16.26 15.62 21.39
CA ASP A 365 16.44 14.20 21.63
C ASP A 365 15.72 13.35 20.57
N ASP A 366 14.58 13.81 20.05
CA ASP A 366 13.92 13.18 18.90
C ASP A 366 14.80 13.23 17.66
N LEU A 367 15.40 14.40 17.36
CA LEU A 367 16.29 14.56 16.22
C LEU A 367 17.52 13.65 16.33
N ARG A 368 18.05 13.47 17.54
CA ARG A 368 19.14 12.52 17.81
C ARG A 368 18.69 11.08 17.55
N ARG A 369 17.54 10.69 18.10
CA ARG A 369 16.96 9.36 17.93
C ARG A 369 16.68 9.06 16.46
N PHE A 370 16.02 9.98 15.76
CA PHE A 370 15.74 9.85 14.32
C PHE A 370 17.03 9.67 13.51
N THR A 371 18.07 10.46 13.78
CA THR A 371 19.37 10.33 13.10
C THR A 371 20.00 8.95 13.32
N GLN A 372 19.90 8.40 14.53
CA GLN A 372 20.35 7.04 14.83
C GLN A 372 19.56 6.00 14.04
N LEU A 373 18.22 6.10 14.03
CA LEU A 373 17.34 5.22 13.26
C LEU A 373 17.65 5.29 11.75
N ALA A 374 17.76 6.50 11.18
CA ALA A 374 18.09 6.71 9.77
C ALA A 374 19.43 6.04 9.41
N THR A 375 20.45 6.19 10.27
CA THR A 375 21.75 5.54 10.08
C THR A 375 21.64 4.02 10.13
N GLN A 376 20.85 3.47 11.06
CA GLN A 376 20.63 2.04 11.18
C GLN A 376 19.91 1.47 9.95
N LYS A 377 18.81 2.10 9.50
CA LYS A 377 18.07 1.69 8.30
C LYS A 377 18.92 1.80 7.04
N HIS A 378 19.74 2.84 6.94
CA HIS A 378 20.68 3.02 5.83
C HIS A 378 21.70 1.88 5.75
N LYS A 379 22.25 1.48 6.91
CA LYS A 379 23.14 0.32 7.02
C LYS A 379 22.44 -1.00 6.71
N ALA A 380 21.19 -1.18 7.16
CA ALA A 380 20.40 -2.37 6.87
C ALA A 380 20.15 -2.57 5.36
N LEU A 381 19.97 -1.47 4.62
CA LEU A 381 19.87 -1.46 3.16
C LEU A 381 21.24 -1.62 2.46
N ARG A 382 22.34 -1.73 3.20
CA ARG A 382 23.74 -1.80 2.70
C ARG A 382 24.13 -0.58 1.84
N LEU A 383 23.56 0.58 2.14
CA LEU A 383 23.85 1.81 1.42
C LEU A 383 25.17 2.44 1.92
N PRO A 384 25.94 3.10 1.04
CA PRO A 384 27.20 3.72 1.44
C PRO A 384 26.95 4.92 2.37
N PRO A 385 27.61 4.98 3.55
CA PRO A 385 27.33 5.99 4.56
C PRO A 385 27.54 7.43 4.05
N GLU A 386 28.38 7.62 3.02
CA GLU A 386 28.59 8.92 2.38
C GLU A 386 27.35 9.48 1.66
N THR A 387 26.33 8.66 1.39
CA THR A 387 25.10 9.09 0.71
C THR A 387 24.07 9.69 1.66
N LEU A 388 24.06 9.31 2.94
CA LEU A 388 23.21 9.89 3.98
C LEU A 388 23.86 11.15 4.57
N ARG A 389 23.88 12.23 3.79
CA ARG A 389 24.52 13.48 4.17
C ARG A 389 23.70 14.25 5.23
N PRO A 390 24.33 14.99 6.16
CA PRO A 390 23.63 15.80 7.16
C PRO A 390 22.66 16.83 6.57
N GLU A 391 22.98 17.38 5.39
CA GLU A 391 22.13 18.34 4.68
C GLU A 391 20.82 17.68 4.22
N PHE A 392 20.89 16.43 3.76
CA PHE A 392 19.72 15.67 3.36
C PHE A 392 18.82 15.38 4.56
N LEU A 393 19.40 14.91 5.67
CA LEU A 393 18.65 14.64 6.91
C LEU A 393 17.92 15.90 7.40
N ARG A 394 18.60 17.05 7.38
CA ARG A 394 18.01 18.34 7.76
C ARG A 394 16.85 18.72 6.83
N ALA A 395 17.04 18.61 5.52
CA ALA A 395 15.99 18.90 4.54
C ALA A 395 14.78 17.97 4.74
N PHE A 396 15.01 16.67 4.92
CA PHE A 396 13.94 15.69 5.19
C PHE A 396 13.14 16.05 6.45
N LEU A 397 13.83 16.32 7.56
CA LEU A 397 13.20 16.68 8.84
C LEU A 397 12.37 17.97 8.76
N GLN A 398 12.85 18.99 8.02
CA GLN A 398 12.14 20.25 7.83
C GLN A 398 10.85 20.13 7.00
N ASN A 399 10.72 19.05 6.21
CA ASN A 399 9.57 18.79 5.36
C ASN A 399 8.47 17.96 6.04
N LEU A 400 8.75 17.38 7.21
CA LEU A 400 7.81 16.49 7.89
C LEU A 400 6.50 17.19 8.23
N GLY A 401 5.38 16.53 7.95
CA GLY A 401 4.03 17.04 8.22
C GLY A 401 3.52 18.10 7.25
N ALA A 402 4.36 18.59 6.31
CA ALA A 402 3.93 19.52 5.28
C ALA A 402 3.22 18.80 4.12
N GLU A 403 2.18 19.42 3.57
CA GLU A 403 1.52 18.99 2.34
C GLU A 403 1.86 19.97 1.21
N VAL A 404 2.43 19.44 0.13
CA VAL A 404 2.84 20.23 -1.04
C VAL A 404 2.02 19.77 -2.24
N ALA A 405 1.15 20.63 -2.76
CA ALA A 405 0.20 20.27 -3.82
C ALA A 405 0.86 19.63 -5.07
N PRO A 406 1.99 20.13 -5.60
CA PRO A 406 2.70 19.45 -6.68
C PRO A 406 3.12 18.00 -6.37
N VAL A 407 3.55 17.73 -5.14
CA VAL A 407 3.97 16.39 -4.70
C VAL A 407 2.76 15.46 -4.59
N ALA A 408 1.67 15.95 -3.99
CA ALA A 408 0.40 15.25 -3.93
C ALA A 408 -0.13 14.91 -5.34
N ALA A 409 -0.02 15.85 -6.30
CA ALA A 409 -0.46 15.63 -7.67
C ALA A 409 0.35 14.55 -8.40
N VAL A 410 1.68 14.55 -8.24
CA VAL A 410 2.55 13.51 -8.85
C VAL A 410 2.23 12.14 -8.26
N LEU A 411 2.23 12.01 -6.94
CA LEU A 411 2.02 10.74 -6.26
C LEU A 411 0.58 10.24 -6.41
N GLY A 412 -0.41 11.13 -6.28
CA GLY A 412 -1.82 10.80 -6.42
C GLY A 412 -2.19 10.40 -7.85
N GLY A 413 -1.62 11.07 -8.85
CA GLY A 413 -1.76 10.68 -10.25
C GLY A 413 -1.14 9.31 -10.53
N GLN A 414 0.08 9.05 -10.02
CA GLN A 414 0.75 7.76 -10.22
C GLN A 414 0.00 6.61 -9.52
N LEU A 415 -0.45 6.80 -8.28
CA LEU A 415 -1.23 5.79 -7.56
C LEU A 415 -2.56 5.50 -8.26
N ALA A 416 -3.32 6.54 -8.65
CA ALA A 416 -4.60 6.33 -9.33
C ALA A 416 -4.41 5.65 -10.70
N GLN A 417 -3.35 5.99 -11.43
CA GLN A 417 -3.02 5.31 -12.69
C GLN A 417 -2.68 3.84 -12.47
N ASP A 418 -1.96 3.50 -11.41
CA ASP A 418 -1.66 2.11 -11.07
C ASP A 418 -2.92 1.32 -10.70
N VAL A 419 -3.82 1.92 -9.91
CA VAL A 419 -5.14 1.34 -9.60
C VAL A 419 -5.93 1.05 -10.87
N VAL A 420 -5.98 1.99 -11.80
CA VAL A 420 -6.64 1.81 -13.10
C VAL A 420 -5.97 0.72 -13.93
N ASN A 421 -4.64 0.62 -13.90
CA ASN A 421 -3.90 -0.44 -14.58
C ASN A 421 -4.20 -1.83 -14.00
N VAL A 422 -4.28 -1.94 -12.67
CA VAL A 422 -4.64 -3.17 -11.95
C VAL A 422 -6.07 -3.61 -12.29
N LEU A 423 -7.03 -2.69 -12.26
CA LEU A 423 -8.40 -3.00 -12.71
C LEU A 423 -8.44 -3.36 -14.20
N GLY A 424 -7.60 -2.71 -15.00
CA GLY A 424 -7.46 -2.92 -16.43
C GLY A 424 -6.79 -4.24 -16.81
N GLN A 425 -5.92 -4.81 -15.99
CA GLN A 425 -5.17 -6.06 -16.24
C GLN A 425 -4.40 -6.09 -17.57
N LYS A 426 -4.01 -4.92 -18.07
CA LYS A 426 -3.35 -4.75 -19.40
C LYS A 426 -1.93 -4.21 -19.31
N GLN A 427 -1.49 -3.82 -18.13
CA GLN A 427 -0.15 -3.27 -17.91
C GLN A 427 0.45 -3.91 -16.68
N GLN A 428 1.77 -3.87 -16.61
CA GLN A 428 2.48 -4.28 -15.40
C GLN A 428 2.18 -3.28 -14.28
N PRO A 429 1.66 -3.74 -13.12
CA PRO A 429 1.51 -2.89 -11.94
C PRO A 429 2.87 -2.54 -11.33
N MET A 430 2.89 -1.48 -10.52
CA MET A 430 4.07 -1.10 -9.75
C MET A 430 4.51 -2.21 -8.78
N GLN A 431 5.82 -2.35 -8.58
CA GLN A 431 6.42 -3.45 -7.81
C GLN A 431 7.53 -2.95 -6.88
N ASN A 432 7.30 -2.85 -5.58
CA ASN A 432 6.00 -2.68 -4.92
C ASN A 432 5.96 -1.33 -4.17
N THR A 433 7.11 -0.67 -4.06
CA THR A 433 7.30 0.58 -3.32
C THR A 433 7.86 1.64 -4.25
N VAL A 434 7.24 2.81 -4.31
CA VAL A 434 7.77 4.01 -4.97
C VAL A 434 8.23 4.97 -3.90
N ILE A 435 9.41 5.55 -4.08
CA ILE A 435 9.90 6.65 -3.25
C ILE A 435 10.06 7.87 -4.14
N PHE A 436 9.40 8.96 -3.76
CA PHE A 436 9.48 10.23 -4.44
C PHE A 436 10.39 11.20 -3.68
N ASP A 437 11.31 11.81 -4.42
CA ASP A 437 12.19 12.86 -3.98
C ASP A 437 11.99 14.08 -4.89
N GLY A 438 11.25 15.07 -4.40
CA GLY A 438 10.92 16.28 -5.12
C GLY A 438 12.07 17.27 -5.26
N HIS A 439 13.20 17.08 -4.58
CA HIS A 439 14.41 17.86 -4.86
C HIS A 439 15.14 17.30 -6.08
N ALA A 440 15.17 15.97 -6.22
CA ALA A 440 15.70 15.29 -7.41
C ALA A 440 14.69 15.26 -8.57
N MET A 441 13.40 15.48 -8.29
CA MET A 441 12.27 15.26 -9.21
C MET A 441 12.22 13.82 -9.73
N GLU A 442 12.51 12.86 -8.84
CA GLU A 442 12.55 11.43 -9.18
C GLU A 442 11.54 10.62 -8.37
N ALA A 443 10.88 9.67 -9.02
CA ALA A 443 10.00 8.67 -8.41
C ALA A 443 10.55 7.27 -8.72
N LEU A 444 11.40 6.74 -7.83
CA LEU A 444 12.08 5.46 -8.05
C LEU A 444 11.28 4.31 -7.47
N VAL A 445 11.12 3.26 -8.27
CA VAL A 445 10.45 2.01 -7.90
C VAL A 445 11.46 1.03 -7.31
N TYR A 446 11.16 0.47 -6.15
CA TYR A 446 11.93 -0.56 -5.47
C TYR A 446 11.04 -1.79 -5.21
N ALA A 447 11.45 -2.95 -5.74
CA ALA A 447 10.80 -4.24 -5.48
C ALA A 447 11.24 -4.79 -4.12
N LEU A 448 10.65 -4.27 -3.04
CA LEU A 448 11.02 -4.57 -1.67
C LEU A 448 10.27 -5.80 -1.16
N HIS A 449 10.94 -6.95 -1.20
CA HIS A 449 10.47 -8.20 -0.61
C HIS A 449 11.59 -8.88 0.18
N PRO A 450 11.25 -9.63 1.25
CA PRO A 450 12.22 -10.40 2.03
C PRO A 450 13.06 -11.35 1.16
N GLU A 451 14.32 -11.56 1.53
CA GLU A 451 15.23 -12.51 0.89
C GLU A 451 15.22 -13.89 1.56
N GLY A 452 15.79 -14.88 0.86
CA GLY A 452 15.95 -16.25 1.36
C GLY A 452 14.72 -17.14 1.23
N VAL A 453 14.81 -18.35 1.82
CA VAL A 453 13.78 -19.40 1.76
C VAL A 453 12.46 -18.93 2.39
N LEU A 454 12.54 -18.19 3.50
CA LEU A 454 11.38 -17.62 4.18
C LEU A 454 10.64 -16.60 3.29
N GLY A 455 11.36 -15.70 2.61
CA GLY A 455 10.77 -14.74 1.68
C GLY A 455 10.10 -15.41 0.48
N ALA A 456 10.69 -16.48 -0.04
CA ALA A 456 10.09 -17.26 -1.14
C ALA A 456 8.78 -17.96 -0.71
N HIS A 457 8.70 -18.48 0.51
CA HIS A 457 7.46 -19.05 1.06
C HIS A 457 6.40 -17.97 1.32
N GLN A 458 6.79 -16.79 1.77
CA GLN A 458 5.85 -15.68 2.01
C GLN A 458 5.28 -15.09 0.71
N LEU A 459 6.07 -15.10 -0.38
CA LEU A 459 5.59 -14.71 -1.71
C LEU A 459 4.63 -15.77 -2.31
N SER A 460 4.81 -17.05 -1.98
CA SER A 460 3.99 -18.16 -2.51
C SER A 460 2.78 -18.51 -1.66
N ALA A 461 2.76 -18.17 -0.37
CA ALA A 461 1.62 -18.41 0.52
C ALA A 461 0.42 -17.46 0.29
N GLY A 462 0.52 -16.53 -0.67
CA GLY A 462 -0.58 -15.64 -1.06
C GLY A 462 -1.62 -16.28 -1.96
N GLY A 463 -1.32 -17.43 -2.55
CA GLY A 463 -2.25 -18.19 -3.38
C GLY A 463 -3.23 -18.95 -2.50
N THR A 464 -4.50 -18.98 -2.90
CA THR A 464 -5.57 -19.79 -2.31
C THR A 464 -5.22 -21.29 -2.36
N ALA A 465 -4.34 -21.74 -1.47
CA ALA A 465 -4.25 -23.14 -1.10
C ALA A 465 -5.51 -23.41 -0.28
N GLY A 466 -6.42 -24.21 -0.84
CA GLY A 466 -7.66 -24.59 -0.19
C GLY A 466 -7.42 -24.95 1.27
N LEU A 467 -8.27 -24.43 2.14
CA LEU A 467 -8.29 -24.69 3.57
C LEU A 467 -8.56 -26.18 3.83
N ASN A 468 -7.54 -27.01 3.67
CA ASN A 468 -7.48 -28.30 4.34
C ASN A 468 -6.91 -28.04 5.74
N GLY A 469 -7.64 -28.49 6.76
CA GLY A 469 -7.53 -28.09 8.18
C GLY A 469 -6.21 -28.33 8.92
N ASN A 470 -5.08 -28.49 8.24
CA ASN A 470 -3.75 -28.59 8.85
C ASN A 470 -2.91 -27.30 8.77
N SER A 471 -3.36 -26.26 8.05
CA SER A 471 -2.62 -24.99 7.95
C SER A 471 -2.86 -24.03 9.12
N ALA A 472 -3.89 -24.27 9.95
CA ALA A 472 -4.18 -23.45 11.13
C ALA A 472 -3.07 -23.52 12.21
N ALA A 473 -2.30 -24.61 12.23
CA ALA A 473 -1.18 -24.77 13.15
C ALA A 473 0.03 -23.88 12.82
N ALA A 474 0.17 -23.42 11.56
CA ALA A 474 1.30 -22.57 11.16
C ALA A 474 1.08 -21.08 11.53
N MET A 475 -0.16 -20.64 11.70
CA MET A 475 -0.49 -19.29 12.18
C MET A 475 -0.43 -19.16 13.70
N GLY A 476 -0.54 -20.26 14.45
CA GLY A 476 -0.46 -20.25 15.92
C GLY A 476 0.94 -19.97 16.47
N GLY A 477 2.00 -20.21 15.68
CA GLY A 477 3.39 -20.01 16.11
C GLY A 477 3.91 -18.56 16.02
N PHE A 478 3.16 -17.65 15.39
CA PHE A 478 3.58 -16.25 15.21
C PHE A 478 3.01 -15.28 16.26
N LEU A 479 2.10 -15.75 17.12
CA LEU A 479 1.48 -14.94 18.19
C LEU A 479 2.15 -15.12 19.56
N ASP A 480 3.19 -15.94 19.68
CA ASP A 480 3.93 -16.18 20.93
C ASP A 480 5.32 -15.51 20.93
N VAL A 481 5.34 -14.20 20.65
CA VAL A 481 6.44 -13.33 21.07
C VAL A 481 5.83 -12.31 22.03
N GLY A 482 5.91 -12.64 23.32
CA GLY A 482 5.26 -11.92 24.40
C GLY A 482 5.47 -10.41 24.37
N LEU A 483 4.35 -9.68 24.35
CA LEU A 483 4.26 -8.29 24.76
C LEU A 483 3.53 -8.25 26.10
N PRO A 484 4.15 -7.79 27.20
CA PRO A 484 3.41 -7.54 28.43
C PRO A 484 2.74 -6.17 28.35
N MET A 485 1.41 -6.16 28.19
CA MET A 485 0.59 -4.97 28.42
C MET A 485 0.22 -4.85 29.91
N GLY A 486 0.30 -3.63 30.42
CA GLY A 486 0.45 -3.30 31.84
C GLY A 486 -0.66 -3.74 32.79
N MET A 487 -0.22 -4.09 34.02
CA MET A 487 -0.98 -4.14 35.26
C MET A 487 -0.10 -3.59 36.41
N PRO A 488 -0.66 -2.91 37.42
CA PRO A 488 0.12 -2.26 38.49
C PRO A 488 0.73 -3.25 39.48
N ALA A 489 1.87 -2.86 40.06
CA ALA A 489 2.86 -3.70 40.75
C ALA A 489 2.47 -4.26 42.15
N ALA A 490 1.20 -4.57 42.42
CA ALA A 490 0.77 -5.02 43.75
C ALA A 490 0.14 -6.44 43.82
N ALA A 491 0.13 -7.21 42.73
CA ALA A 491 -0.58 -8.51 42.69
C ALA A 491 0.30 -9.74 42.38
N ALA A 492 1.63 -9.65 42.42
CA ALA A 492 2.53 -10.76 42.08
C ALA A 492 2.91 -11.70 43.26
N ALA A 493 2.46 -11.41 44.48
CA ALA A 493 2.89 -12.17 45.68
C ALA A 493 2.00 -13.38 46.05
N ALA A 494 0.98 -13.74 45.24
CA ALA A 494 0.00 -14.76 45.60
C ALA A 494 0.05 -16.06 44.75
N ALA A 495 1.00 -16.22 43.82
CA ALA A 495 0.96 -17.30 42.83
C ALA A 495 2.08 -18.36 42.92
N GLY A 496 2.83 -18.44 44.03
CA GLY A 496 3.49 -19.68 44.46
C GLY A 496 4.40 -20.45 43.47
N PHE A 497 5.15 -19.78 42.59
CA PHE A 497 6.17 -20.42 41.75
C PHE A 497 7.58 -20.35 42.37
N PRO A 498 8.42 -21.41 42.20
CA PRO A 498 9.66 -21.58 42.95
C PRO A 498 10.77 -20.61 42.51
N VAL A 499 11.58 -20.21 43.50
CA VAL A 499 12.74 -19.33 43.38
C VAL A 499 14.00 -20.20 43.47
N ASP A 500 14.74 -20.36 42.38
CA ASP A 500 16.10 -20.90 42.44
C ASP A 500 17.11 -19.75 42.24
N GLY A 501 17.84 -19.47 43.32
CA GLY A 501 18.94 -18.52 43.38
C GLY A 501 20.27 -19.22 43.60
N ASN A 502 21.25 -18.86 42.77
CA ASN A 502 22.72 -18.82 43.00
C ASN A 502 23.36 -18.63 41.62
N GLY A 503 24.31 -17.74 41.33
CA GLY A 503 25.09 -16.80 42.10
C GLY A 503 26.28 -16.35 41.21
N VAL A 504 26.42 -15.04 41.03
CA VAL A 504 27.66 -14.23 40.87
C VAL A 504 28.86 -14.79 40.08
N ALA A 505 29.22 -14.11 38.97
CA ALA A 505 30.62 -13.74 38.68
C ALA A 505 30.71 -12.65 37.60
N ALA A 506 31.21 -11.48 38.00
CA ALA A 506 31.60 -10.38 37.12
C ALA A 506 32.98 -10.62 36.52
N LEU A 507 33.20 -10.21 35.27
CA LEU A 507 34.54 -10.00 34.70
C LEU A 507 34.55 -8.69 33.91
N ALA A 508 35.14 -7.66 34.52
CA ALA A 508 35.63 -6.46 33.85
C ALA A 508 37.06 -6.72 33.33
N PRO A 509 37.49 -6.12 32.20
CA PRO A 509 38.90 -6.10 31.86
C PRO A 509 39.58 -4.84 32.41
N GLN A 510 40.56 -5.06 33.29
CA GLN A 510 41.67 -4.14 33.56
C GLN A 510 42.77 -4.38 32.53
N ASN A 511 43.31 -3.32 31.95
CA ASN A 511 44.76 -3.14 31.82
C ASN A 511 45.10 -1.70 31.43
N GLU A 512 45.89 -1.06 32.28
CA GLU A 512 46.45 0.28 32.15
C GLU A 512 47.79 0.28 31.37
N MET A 513 48.02 1.44 30.75
CA MET A 513 49.28 2.16 30.55
C MET A 513 50.40 1.57 29.67
N ASN A 514 50.73 2.32 28.62
CA ASN A 514 52.04 2.97 28.55
C ASN A 514 52.02 4.27 27.71
N ILE A 515 52.59 5.36 28.26
CA ILE A 515 52.84 6.67 27.63
C ILE A 515 54.36 6.81 27.42
N PRO A 516 54.81 7.46 26.33
CA PRO A 516 55.61 8.69 26.47
C PRO A 516 55.09 9.75 25.47
N GLY A 517 54.91 11.03 25.78
CA GLY A 517 55.77 11.96 26.54
C GLY A 517 56.26 13.03 25.57
N GLY A 518 55.78 14.28 25.69
CA GLY A 518 56.28 15.42 24.91
C GLY A 518 55.30 16.59 24.78
N MET A 519 55.31 17.50 25.77
CA MET A 519 54.77 18.86 25.64
C MET A 519 55.89 19.83 25.21
N GLN A 520 55.60 20.76 24.29
CA GLN A 520 56.19 22.10 24.32
C GLN A 520 55.32 23.15 23.61
N GLN A 521 55.54 24.40 23.99
CA GLN A 521 54.62 25.53 24.06
C GLN A 521 54.44 26.35 22.77
N GLN A 522 53.31 27.06 22.73
CA GLN A 522 53.03 28.40 22.16
C GLN A 522 54.12 29.12 21.33
N GLN A 523 53.71 29.65 20.18
CA GLN A 523 53.89 31.07 19.88
C GLN A 523 52.91 31.59 18.82
N GLN A 524 52.22 32.69 19.18
CA GLN A 524 51.56 33.64 18.29
C GLN A 524 52.59 34.29 17.37
N GLN A 525 52.27 34.44 16.09
CA GLN A 525 52.77 35.56 15.30
C GLN A 525 51.83 35.93 14.16
N VAL A 526 51.77 37.24 13.95
CA VAL A 526 50.83 38.04 13.16
C VAL A 526 51.27 38.08 11.68
N LEU A 527 50.27 38.27 10.81
CA LEU A 527 50.29 38.49 9.36
C LEU A 527 51.48 39.30 8.80
N PRO A 528 51.73 39.14 7.49
CA PRO A 528 51.47 40.27 6.58
C PRO A 528 50.51 39.93 5.44
N GLN A 529 49.70 40.91 5.10
CA GLN A 529 48.92 41.01 3.87
C GLN A 529 49.81 41.27 2.66
N GLU A 530 49.43 40.72 1.51
CA GLU A 530 49.44 41.31 0.15
C GLU A 530 49.11 40.16 -0.82
N GLY A 531 47.99 40.18 -1.55
CA GLY A 531 47.85 40.97 -2.76
C GLY A 531 46.53 40.59 -3.43
N VAL A 532 45.72 41.62 -3.70
CA VAL A 532 44.43 41.57 -4.38
C VAL A 532 44.65 41.26 -5.86
N GLN A 533 44.05 40.18 -6.36
CA GLN A 533 43.84 39.98 -7.81
C GLN A 533 42.40 40.37 -8.18
N PRO A 534 42.19 41.14 -9.26
CA PRO A 534 40.86 41.56 -9.68
C PRO A 534 40.03 40.40 -10.26
N PRO A 535 38.70 40.46 -10.20
CA PRO A 535 37.84 39.39 -10.70
C PRO A 535 37.89 39.29 -12.23
N VAL A 536 38.02 38.06 -12.71
CA VAL A 536 37.88 37.67 -14.12
C VAL A 536 36.43 37.93 -14.57
N PRO A 537 36.19 38.59 -15.72
CA PRO A 537 34.83 38.84 -16.19
C PRO A 537 34.17 37.53 -16.63
N VAL A 538 33.04 37.21 -16.00
CA VAL A 538 32.14 36.13 -16.40
C VAL A 538 31.45 36.55 -17.70
N GLN A 539 31.68 35.78 -18.78
CA GLN A 539 30.94 35.93 -20.02
C GLN A 539 29.45 35.63 -19.78
N GLN A 540 28.59 36.62 -20.06
CA GLN A 540 27.15 36.44 -20.10
C GLN A 540 26.78 35.48 -21.25
N PRO A 541 25.84 34.55 -21.05
CA PRO A 541 25.24 33.81 -22.15
C PRO A 541 24.44 34.77 -23.05
N PRO A 542 24.38 34.55 -24.37
CA PRO A 542 23.72 35.46 -25.29
C PRO A 542 22.21 35.58 -25.00
N ALA A 543 21.73 36.82 -25.06
CA ALA A 543 20.33 37.17 -24.88
C ALA A 543 19.43 36.40 -25.86
N GLN A 544 18.46 35.68 -25.31
CA GLN A 544 17.37 35.10 -26.09
C GLN A 544 16.49 36.21 -26.64
N GLN A 545 16.28 36.21 -27.95
CA GLN A 545 15.36 37.10 -28.63
C GLN A 545 13.92 36.89 -28.12
N PRO A 546 13.11 37.95 -27.98
CA PRO A 546 11.73 37.83 -27.53
C PRO A 546 10.91 37.06 -28.57
N VAL A 547 10.26 35.99 -28.11
CA VAL A 547 9.32 35.20 -28.90
C VAL A 547 8.03 36.00 -29.07
N SER A 548 7.66 36.23 -30.33
CA SER A 548 6.47 36.94 -30.78
C SER A 548 5.18 36.32 -30.24
N ALA A 549 4.24 37.17 -29.84
CA ALA A 549 2.89 36.80 -29.42
C ALA A 549 2.10 36.12 -30.55
N PRO A 550 1.13 35.23 -30.24
CA PRO A 550 0.28 34.61 -31.25
C PRO A 550 -0.72 35.62 -31.86
N GLU A 551 -0.81 35.60 -33.19
CA GLU A 551 -1.73 36.39 -34.02
C GLU A 551 -3.20 36.19 -33.62
N GLN A 552 -3.93 37.32 -33.56
CA GLN A 552 -5.39 37.35 -33.52
C GLN A 552 -5.96 36.95 -34.90
N PRO A 553 -7.11 36.23 -34.94
CA PRO A 553 -7.81 35.99 -36.20
C PRO A 553 -8.47 37.30 -36.71
N PRO A 554 -8.59 37.47 -38.04
CA PRO A 554 -9.05 38.72 -38.64
C PRO A 554 -10.54 38.98 -38.39
N GLN A 555 -10.84 40.21 -37.95
CA GLN A 555 -12.17 40.79 -37.96
C GLN A 555 -12.41 41.47 -39.31
N ASP A 556 -13.37 40.96 -40.09
CA ASP A 556 -14.11 41.75 -41.07
C ASP A 556 -15.43 41.03 -41.42
N ALA A 557 -16.54 41.59 -40.92
CA ALA A 557 -17.84 41.68 -41.60
C ALA A 557 -18.85 42.36 -40.65
N MET A 558 -18.95 43.69 -40.72
CA MET A 558 -20.16 44.41 -40.31
C MET A 558 -21.23 44.21 -41.38
N ALA A 559 -22.44 43.77 -41.00
CA ALA A 559 -23.70 44.17 -41.64
C ALA A 559 -24.96 43.69 -40.86
N THR A 560 -25.67 44.68 -40.31
CA THR A 560 -27.14 44.84 -40.38
C THR A 560 -28.02 44.27 -39.26
N VAL A 561 -28.57 45.22 -38.52
CA VAL A 561 -29.74 45.25 -37.63
C VAL A 561 -31.03 44.79 -38.34
N VAL A 562 -31.84 43.91 -37.73
CA VAL A 562 -33.32 43.98 -37.73
C VAL A 562 -33.89 43.36 -36.45
N ALA A 563 -34.81 44.09 -35.83
CA ALA A 563 -35.58 43.75 -34.63
C ALA A 563 -36.76 42.78 -34.91
N GLY A 564 -37.23 42.06 -33.87
CA GLY A 564 -38.51 41.35 -33.88
C GLY A 564 -38.78 40.59 -32.58
N GLN A 565 -39.85 40.97 -31.88
CA GLN A 565 -40.33 40.51 -30.57
C GLN A 565 -40.77 39.02 -30.54
N PRO A 566 -41.18 38.51 -29.37
CA PRO A 566 -42.61 38.13 -29.29
C PRO A 566 -43.36 38.66 -28.06
N GLU A 567 -44.61 39.02 -28.33
CA GLU A 567 -45.77 39.28 -27.46
C GLU A 567 -45.98 38.18 -26.39
N GLN A 568 -46.24 38.54 -25.11
CA GLN A 568 -47.57 38.68 -24.46
C GLN A 568 -48.46 37.42 -24.53
N MET A 569 -49.28 37.00 -23.56
CA MET A 569 -49.70 37.42 -22.22
C MET A 569 -50.66 36.31 -21.71
N SER A 570 -50.77 36.13 -20.39
CA SER A 570 -52.03 36.16 -19.60
C SER A 570 -51.74 35.50 -18.23
N GLU A 571 -51.68 36.23 -17.10
CA GLU A 571 -52.83 36.69 -16.29
C GLU A 571 -53.82 35.54 -15.97
N ALA A 572 -54.16 35.25 -14.72
CA ALA A 572 -54.41 36.13 -13.57
C ALA A 572 -53.90 35.57 -12.23
#